data_AF-A0A920AU16-F1
#
_entry.id   AF-A0A920AU16-F1
#
_cell.length_a   1.000
_cell.length_b   1.000
_cell.length_c   1.000
_cell.angle_alpha   90.00
_cell.angle_beta   90.00
_cell.angle_gamma   90.00
#
_symmetry.space_group_name_H-M   'P 1'
#
loop_
_entity.id
_entity.type
_entity.pdbx_description
1 polymer ?
#
loop_
_entity_poly.entity_id
_entity_poly.type
_entity_poly.pdbx_seq_one_letter_code
_entity_poly.pdbx_strand_id
1 'polypeptide(L)'
;MNTLKKILFSNRLTGVLFIAFAVAMAIGTFMDAGQETSPTPLTRNLIYNAWWFEAIMLLFVINFIGNIFKYNLLNKRKWPVLVLHLSWVFILLGAFVTRYISYEGVMSIREGATESSFLSEKPT
;
A
#
# COMPACT_ATOMS: atom_id res chain seq x y z
N MET A 1 0.89 -13.99 28.08
CA MET A 1 1.13 -13.39 26.74
C MET A 1 -0.22 -13.11 26.07
N ASN A 2 -0.62 -11.84 26.03
CA ASN A 2 -2.00 -11.38 25.76
C ASN A 2 -2.51 -11.86 24.39
N THR A 3 -3.72 -12.41 24.36
CA THR A 3 -4.39 -12.99 23.18
C THR A 3 -4.36 -12.08 21.95
N LEU A 4 -4.49 -10.77 22.15
CA LEU A 4 -4.36 -9.73 21.10
C LEU A 4 -3.05 -9.83 20.32
N LYS A 5 -1.89 -9.96 20.98
CA LYS A 5 -0.59 -10.07 20.31
C LYS A 5 -0.48 -11.36 19.50
N LYS A 6 -1.13 -12.45 19.96
CA LYS A 6 -1.14 -13.73 19.21
C LYS A 6 -1.92 -13.62 17.90
N ILE A 7 -3.02 -12.86 17.90
CA ILE A 7 -3.85 -12.62 16.71
C ILE A 7 -3.13 -11.67 15.76
N LEU A 8 -2.63 -10.53 16.27
CA LEU A 8 -1.94 -9.51 15.47
C LEU A 8 -0.67 -10.01 14.78
N PHE A 9 0.02 -11.00 15.36
CA PHE A 9 1.25 -11.58 14.79
C PHE A 9 1.02 -13.01 14.28
N SER A 10 -0.18 -13.31 13.78
CA SER A 10 -0.51 -14.61 13.22
C SER A 10 -0.34 -14.62 11.71
N ASN A 11 0.18 -15.72 11.16
CA ASN A 11 0.24 -15.95 9.71
C ASN A 11 -1.17 -16.04 9.09
N ARG A 12 -2.19 -16.39 9.89
CA ARG A 12 -3.60 -16.37 9.46
C ARG A 12 -4.06 -14.94 9.18
N LEU A 13 -3.68 -13.99 10.04
CA LEU A 13 -4.01 -12.58 9.85
C LEU A 13 -3.32 -12.05 8.58
N THR A 14 -2.07 -12.43 8.34
CA THR A 14 -1.34 -12.08 7.12
C THR A 14 -2.11 -12.49 5.86
N GLY A 15 -2.59 -13.74 5.81
CA GLY A 15 -3.39 -14.23 4.68
C GLY A 15 -4.71 -13.44 4.50
N VAL A 16 -5.41 -13.16 5.60
CA VAL A 16 -6.64 -12.34 5.56
C VAL A 16 -6.35 -10.93 5.05
N LEU A 17 -5.27 -10.29 5.51
CA LEU A 17 -4.86 -8.96 5.06
C LEU A 17 -4.52 -8.96 3.57
N PHE A 18 -3.86 -10.00 3.05
CA PHE A 18 -3.57 -10.13 1.61
C PHE A 18 -4.84 -10.27 0.79
N ILE A 19 -5.80 -11.08 1.23
CA ILE A 19 -7.09 -11.22 0.53
C ILE A 19 -7.86 -9.89 0.57
N ALA A 20 -7.94 -9.25 1.74
CA ALA A 20 -8.63 -7.97 1.89
C ALA A 20 -8.02 -6.89 0.99
N PHE A 21 -6.69 -6.81 0.95
CA PHE A 21 -5.97 -5.88 0.08
C PHE A 21 -6.20 -6.19 -1.40
N ALA A 22 -6.10 -7.46 -1.81
CA ALA A 22 -6.36 -7.86 -3.19
C ALA A 22 -7.79 -7.57 -3.63
N VAL A 23 -8.78 -7.81 -2.78
CA VAL A 23 -10.19 -7.48 -3.03
C VAL A 23 -10.39 -5.97 -3.13
N ALA A 24 -9.80 -5.18 -2.24
CA ALA A 24 -9.85 -3.72 -2.32
C ALA A 24 -9.28 -3.19 -3.65
N MET A 25 -8.12 -3.72 -4.07
CA MET A 25 -7.51 -3.37 -5.36
C MET A 25 -8.38 -3.78 -6.55
N ALA A 26 -8.94 -5.00 -6.52
CA ALA A 26 -9.83 -5.48 -7.58
C ALA A 26 -11.09 -4.60 -7.71
N ILE A 27 -11.72 -4.25 -6.59
CA ILE A 27 -12.88 -3.35 -6.56
C ILE A 27 -12.50 -1.99 -7.13
N GLY A 28 -11.35 -1.41 -6.74
CA GLY A 28 -10.87 -0.15 -7.29
C GLY A 28 -10.71 -0.20 -8.81
N THR A 29 -10.11 -1.27 -9.33
CA THR A 29 -9.98 -1.49 -10.78
C THR A 29 -11.34 -1.56 -11.48
N PHE A 30 -12.32 -2.26 -10.91
CA PHE A 30 -13.66 -2.34 -11.51
C PHE A 30 -14.43 -1.02 -11.41
N MET A 31 -14.22 -0.23 -10.35
CA MET A 31 -14.83 1.09 -10.21
C MET A 31 -14.31 2.08 -11.25
N ASP A 32 -13.03 1.99 -11.58
CA ASP A 32 -12.40 2.84 -12.60
C ASP A 32 -12.51 2.28 -14.03
N ALA A 33 -13.17 1.13 -14.21
CA ALA A 33 -13.30 0.50 -15.52
C ALA A 33 -14.15 1.37 -16.47
N GLY A 34 -13.61 1.65 -17.65
CA GLY A 34 -14.30 2.44 -18.70
C GLY A 34 -14.26 3.95 -18.47
N GLN A 35 -13.45 4.44 -17.53
CA GLN A 35 -13.25 5.87 -17.28
C GLN A 35 -12.09 6.40 -18.13
N GLU A 36 -12.20 7.65 -18.60
CA GLU A 36 -11.13 8.26 -19.42
C GLU A 36 -9.88 8.59 -18.59
N THR A 37 -10.05 8.82 -17.29
CA THR A 37 -8.97 9.08 -16.34
C THR A 37 -9.15 8.19 -15.12
N SER A 38 -8.09 7.42 -14.80
CA SER A 38 -8.04 6.55 -13.62
C SER A 38 -6.80 6.91 -12.79
N PRO A 39 -6.89 6.96 -11.45
CA PRO A 39 -8.09 6.74 -10.64
C PRO A 39 -9.10 7.88 -10.72
N THR A 40 -10.39 7.56 -10.75
CA THR A 40 -11.42 8.60 -10.64
C THR A 40 -11.44 9.24 -9.25
N PRO A 41 -11.94 10.48 -9.10
CA PRO A 41 -12.07 11.12 -7.78
C PRO A 41 -12.85 10.27 -6.77
N LEU A 42 -13.86 9.53 -7.25
CA LEU A 42 -14.67 8.62 -6.43
C LEU A 42 -13.84 7.46 -5.90
N THR A 43 -13.18 6.69 -6.77
CA THR A 43 -12.36 5.54 -6.37
C THR A 43 -11.19 5.98 -5.49
N ARG A 44 -10.60 7.14 -5.81
CA ARG A 44 -9.54 7.73 -5.01
C ARG A 44 -9.99 8.02 -3.59
N ASN A 45 -11.15 8.64 -3.39
CA ASN A 45 -11.64 8.91 -2.04
C ASN A 45 -12.04 7.63 -1.29
N LEU A 46 -12.75 6.72 -1.95
CA LEU A 46 -13.38 5.57 -1.30
C LEU A 46 -12.40 4.43 -0.98
N ILE A 47 -11.42 4.19 -1.85
CA ILE A 47 -10.45 3.10 -1.72
C ILE A 47 -9.10 3.67 -1.30
N TYR A 48 -8.46 4.44 -2.18
CA TYR A 48 -7.05 4.76 -2.00
C TYR A 48 -6.83 5.71 -0.82
N ASN A 49 -7.55 6.83 -0.72
CA ASN A 49 -7.40 7.83 0.35
C ASN A 49 -8.22 7.51 1.61
N ALA A 50 -8.93 6.38 1.62
CA ALA A 50 -9.76 6.04 2.76
C ALA A 50 -8.92 5.60 3.97
N TRP A 51 -9.39 5.98 5.16
CA TRP A 51 -8.75 5.67 6.45
C TRP A 51 -8.64 4.15 6.69
N TRP A 52 -9.61 3.37 6.20
CA TRP A 52 -9.62 1.91 6.38
C TRP A 52 -8.54 1.23 5.54
N PHE A 53 -8.26 1.76 4.34
CA PHE A 53 -7.20 1.22 3.47
C PHE A 53 -5.82 1.51 4.06
N GLU A 54 -5.65 2.71 4.61
CA GLU A 54 -4.48 3.07 5.41
C GLU A 54 -4.31 2.14 6.62
N ALA A 55 -5.38 1.86 7.35
CA ALA A 55 -5.35 0.94 8.47
C ALA A 55 -4.91 -0.47 8.06
N ILE A 56 -5.35 -0.99 6.90
CA ILE A 56 -4.89 -2.28 6.38
C ILE A 56 -3.38 -2.28 6.12
N MET A 57 -2.84 -1.23 5.49
CA MET A 57 -1.40 -1.10 5.23
C MET A 57 -0.59 -1.02 6.53
N LEU A 58 -1.07 -0.26 7.51
CA LEU A 58 -0.41 -0.13 8.81
C LEU A 58 -0.45 -1.45 9.60
N LEU A 59 -1.58 -2.18 9.56
CA LEU A 59 -1.70 -3.52 10.15
C LEU A 59 -0.75 -4.51 9.49
N PHE A 60 -0.53 -4.42 8.17
CA PHE A 60 0.47 -5.23 7.47
C PHE A 60 1.88 -5.00 8.01
N VAL A 61 2.31 -3.74 8.14
CA VAL A 61 3.64 -3.40 8.67
C VAL A 61 3.82 -3.97 10.07
N ILE A 62 2.84 -3.75 10.96
CA ILE A 62 2.86 -4.28 12.33
C ILE A 62 2.91 -5.82 12.34
N ASN A 63 2.11 -6.47 11.50
CA ASN A 63 2.07 -7.93 11.39
C ASN A 63 3.41 -8.50 10.90
N PHE A 64 4.00 -7.93 9.85
CA PHE A 64 5.30 -8.37 9.31
C PHE A 64 6.44 -8.17 10.32
N ILE A 65 6.52 -6.99 10.96
CA ILE A 65 7.51 -6.72 12.01
C ILE A 65 7.36 -7.73 13.16
N GLY A 66 6.14 -7.95 13.62
CA GLY A 66 5.88 -8.92 14.69
C GLY A 66 6.21 -10.37 14.31
N ASN A 67 5.97 -10.76 13.06
CA ASN A 67 6.33 -12.09 12.55
C ASN A 67 7.86 -12.30 12.53
N ILE A 68 8.66 -11.26 12.23
CA ILE A 68 10.14 -11.34 12.28
C ILE A 68 10.61 -11.76 13.67
N PHE A 69 10.10 -11.11 14.72
CA PHE A 69 10.47 -11.42 16.10
C PHE A 69 9.90 -12.76 16.58
N LYS A 70 8.62 -13.04 16.28
CA LYS A 70 7.92 -14.26 16.71
C LYS A 70 8.57 -15.54 16.18
N TYR A 71 9.03 -15.53 14.93
CA TYR A 71 9.66 -16.71 14.30
C TYR A 71 11.19 -16.70 14.36
N ASN A 72 11.77 -15.73 15.09
CA ASN A 72 13.20 -15.49 15.22
C ASN A 72 13.91 -15.57 13.85
N LEU A 73 13.41 -14.77 12.91
CA LEU A 73 13.91 -14.74 11.53
C LEU A 73 15.31 -14.11 11.43
N LEU A 74 15.77 -13.42 12.48
CA LEU A 74 17.13 -12.86 12.61
C LEU A 74 18.24 -13.92 12.62
N ASN A 75 17.89 -15.21 12.67
CA ASN A 75 18.85 -16.29 12.55
C ASN A 75 19.45 -16.36 11.13
N LYS A 76 20.79 -16.44 11.04
CA LYS A 76 21.54 -16.53 9.78
C LYS A 76 21.05 -17.63 8.83
N ARG A 77 20.51 -18.75 9.36
CA ARG A 77 19.96 -19.85 8.54
C ARG A 77 18.67 -19.49 7.80
N LYS A 78 17.97 -18.43 8.24
CA LYS A 78 16.68 -17.98 7.69
C LYS A 78 16.80 -16.65 6.94
N TRP A 79 18.03 -16.26 6.57
CA TRP A 79 18.30 -14.98 5.94
C TRP A 79 17.48 -14.71 4.67
N PRO A 80 17.24 -15.68 3.76
CA PRO A 80 16.39 -15.43 2.58
C PRO A 80 14.95 -15.02 2.96
N VAL A 81 14.38 -15.67 3.98
CA VAL A 81 13.02 -15.38 4.47
C VAL A 81 12.98 -14.03 5.17
N LEU A 82 14.03 -13.69 5.93
CA LEU A 82 14.17 -12.38 6.57
C LEU A 82 14.22 -11.24 5.54
N VAL A 83 15.01 -11.40 4.48
CA VAL A 83 15.13 -10.39 3.41
C VAL A 83 13.77 -10.17 2.76
N LEU A 84 13.04 -11.23 2.44
CA LEU A 84 11.69 -11.12 1.89
C LEU A 84 10.75 -10.31 2.81
N HIS A 85 10.77 -10.57 4.12
CA HIS A 85 9.93 -9.81 5.06
C HIS A 85 10.35 -8.34 5.14
N LEU A 86 11.66 -8.05 5.15
CA LEU A 86 12.15 -6.68 5.11
C LEU A 86 11.75 -5.96 3.83
N SER A 87 11.77 -6.64 2.67
CA SER A 87 11.32 -6.06 1.41
C SER A 87 9.85 -5.64 1.47
N TRP A 88 8.96 -6.47 2.03
CA TRP A 88 7.56 -6.09 2.19
C TRP A 88 7.38 -4.86 3.09
N VAL A 89 8.09 -4.82 4.22
CA VAL A 89 8.07 -3.66 5.12
C VAL A 89 8.58 -2.41 4.41
N PHE A 90 9.65 -2.52 3.63
CA PHE A 90 10.23 -1.41 2.87
C PHE A 90 9.28 -0.90 1.78
N ILE A 91 8.63 -1.78 1.02
CA ILE A 91 7.64 -1.41 -0.01
C ILE A 91 6.47 -0.65 0.61
N LEU A 92 5.92 -1.15 1.73
CA LEU A 92 4.81 -0.49 2.43
C LEU A 92 5.20 0.87 3.01
N LEU A 93 6.43 0.98 3.52
CA LEU A 93 6.95 2.25 4.02
C LEU A 93 7.15 3.26 2.89
N GLY A 94 7.66 2.81 1.73
CA GLY A 94 7.72 3.63 0.51
C GLY A 94 6.34 4.09 0.04
N ALA A 95 5.34 3.21 0.05
CA ALA A 95 3.96 3.57 -0.29
C ALA A 95 3.38 4.62 0.66
N PHE A 96 3.70 4.54 1.96
CA PHE A 96 3.31 5.57 2.94
C PHE A 96 3.96 6.91 2.62
N VAL A 97 5.26 6.95 2.32
CA VAL A 97 5.96 8.19 1.92
C VAL A 97 5.31 8.81 0.69
N THR A 98 5.07 8.03 -0.37
CA THR A 98 4.40 8.51 -1.58
C THR A 98 3.02 9.07 -1.26
N ARG A 99 2.24 8.43 -0.39
CA ARG A 99 0.89 8.89 -0.03
C ARG A 99 0.87 10.31 0.58
N TYR A 100 1.80 10.65 1.48
CA TYR A 100 1.76 11.94 2.19
C TYR A 100 2.61 13.04 1.57
N ILE A 101 3.63 12.67 0.80
CA ILE A 101 4.66 13.61 0.32
C ILE A 101 4.65 13.73 -1.21
N SER A 102 3.96 12.86 -1.95
CA SER A 102 3.86 13.01 -3.40
C SER A 102 2.93 14.15 -3.82
N TYR A 103 3.25 14.73 -4.97
CA TYR A 103 2.42 15.69 -5.67
C TYR A 103 1.96 15.05 -6.97
N GLU A 104 0.67 15.15 -7.24
CA GLU A 104 0.10 14.78 -8.53
C GLU A 104 -0.06 16.04 -9.38
N GLY A 105 -0.18 15.86 -10.69
CA GLY A 105 -0.38 16.97 -11.60
C GLY A 105 -0.61 16.52 -13.02
N VAL A 106 -1.19 17.41 -13.81
CA VAL A 106 -1.52 17.16 -15.21
C VAL A 106 -0.62 18.02 -16.09
N MET A 107 0.02 17.38 -17.06
CA MET A 107 0.77 18.05 -18.12
C MET A 107 0.03 17.85 -19.43
N SER A 108 -0.61 18.91 -19.94
CA SER A 108 -1.25 18.87 -21.25
C SER A 108 -0.20 19.11 -22.33
N ILE A 109 0.12 18.07 -23.11
CA ILE A 109 1.06 18.18 -24.24
C ILE A 109 0.28 18.01 -25.53
N ARG A 110 0.38 18.98 -26.44
CA ARG A 110 -0.17 18.87 -27.80
C ARG A 110 0.78 18.05 -28.68
N GLU A 111 0.23 17.34 -29.66
CA GLU A 111 1.05 16.56 -30.62
C GLU A 111 2.12 17.44 -31.29
N GLY A 112 3.37 17.01 -31.24
CA GLY A 112 4.53 17.74 -31.77
C GLY A 112 5.04 18.89 -30.91
N ALA A 113 4.41 19.20 -29.77
CA ALA A 113 4.84 20.24 -28.85
C ALA A 113 5.69 19.67 -27.69
N THR A 114 6.50 20.53 -27.07
CA THR A 114 7.21 20.24 -25.83
C THR A 114 6.76 21.24 -24.77
N GLU A 115 6.35 20.73 -23.61
CA GLU A 115 5.96 21.53 -22.44
C GLU A 115 6.89 21.24 -21.28
N SER A 116 7.25 22.28 -20.52
CA SER A 116 8.16 22.18 -19.36
C SER A 116 7.50 22.53 -18.03
N SER A 117 6.21 22.88 -18.07
CA SER A 117 5.38 23.15 -16.90
C SER A 117 4.26 22.14 -16.76
N PHE A 118 3.95 21.75 -15.54
CA PHE A 118 2.79 20.92 -15.21
C PHE A 118 1.93 21.63 -14.17
N LEU A 119 0.62 21.43 -14.24
CA LEU A 119 -0.30 21.94 -13.24
C LEU A 119 -0.32 20.96 -12.08
N SER A 120 0.21 21.36 -10.93
CA SER A 120 0.14 20.53 -9.72
C SER A 120 -1.28 20.52 -9.18
N GLU A 121 -1.85 19.34 -9.08
CA GLU A 121 -3.09 19.09 -8.37
C GLU A 121 -2.71 18.85 -6.90
N LYS A 122 -3.27 19.67 -6.01
CA LYS A 122 -2.88 19.67 -4.60
C LYS A 122 -3.19 18.29 -4.00
N PRO A 123 -2.24 17.64 -3.30
CA PRO A 123 -2.54 16.44 -2.56
C PRO A 123 -3.20 16.87 -1.23
N THR A 124 -4.47 17.27 -1.27
CA THR A 124 -5.45 17.36 -0.16
C THR A 124 -6.69 18.10 -0.62
#